data_AF-A0AAC9HLV0-F1
#
_entry.id   AF-A0AAC9HLV0-F1
#
_cell.length_a   1.000
_cell.length_b   1.000
_cell.length_c   1.000
_cell.angle_alpha   90.00
_cell.angle_beta   90.00
_cell.angle_gamma   90.00
#
_symmetry.space_group_name_H-M   'P 1'
#
loop_
_entity.id
_entity.type
_entity.pdbx_description
1 polymer ?
#
loop_
_entity_poly.entity_id
_entity_poly.type
_entity_poly.pdbx_seq_one_letter_code
_entity_poly.pdbx_strand_id
1 'polypeptide(L)'
;MPYPASKPTFLPLTLAAVGTLPTAVEEPARPPATQMVRQSAEEADRAAADCWLGLLAGCDSPARRDLIGRLRVLFDALSSEAGRDHWRDSAHRLRVAEATSRVGDAVDEGDGAEFAEAINNYDQTVATAVVSLRIHLGSSTV
;
A
#
# COMPACT_ATOMS: atom_id res chain seq x y z
N MET A 1 12.00 31.21 -4.55
CA MET A 1 11.44 30.07 -5.31
C MET A 1 10.51 29.30 -4.37
N PRO A 2 9.17 29.32 -4.56
CA PRO A 2 8.32 28.41 -3.81
C PRO A 2 8.61 27.00 -4.32
N TYR A 3 9.01 26.09 -3.43
CA TYR A 3 9.01 24.66 -3.76
C TYR A 3 7.58 24.31 -4.21
N PRO A 4 7.37 23.60 -5.34
CA PRO A 4 6.08 22.98 -5.54
C PRO A 4 5.84 22.12 -4.31
N ALA A 5 4.72 22.35 -3.61
CA ALA A 5 4.35 21.52 -2.47
C ALA A 5 4.20 20.10 -3.02
N SER A 6 5.25 19.29 -2.86
CA SER A 6 5.19 17.87 -3.16
C SER A 6 4.00 17.33 -2.39
N LYS A 7 3.04 16.73 -3.10
CA LYS A 7 1.89 16.10 -2.46
C LYS A 7 2.44 15.17 -1.37
N PRO A 8 1.99 15.26 -0.11
CA PRO A 8 2.54 14.43 0.96
C PRO A 8 2.40 12.96 0.57
N THR A 9 3.52 12.25 0.56
CA THR A 9 3.58 10.81 0.32
C THR A 9 3.37 10.10 1.65
N PHE A 10 2.38 9.23 1.71
CA PHE A 10 2.00 8.47 2.90
C PHE A 10 2.49 7.03 2.86
N LEU A 11 2.83 6.52 1.68
CA LEU A 11 3.40 5.19 1.49
C LEU A 11 4.82 5.21 0.88
N PRO A 12 5.76 6.03 1.38
CA PRO A 12 7.07 6.20 0.75
C PRO A 12 7.90 4.90 0.74
N LEU A 13 7.85 4.08 1.79
CA LEU A 13 8.61 2.84 1.85
C LEU A 13 8.01 1.78 0.95
N THR A 14 6.68 1.70 0.88
CA THR A 14 5.97 0.78 0.00
C THR A 14 6.25 1.12 -1.45
N LEU A 15 6.16 2.39 -1.84
CA LEU A 15 6.48 2.85 -3.19
C LEU A 15 7.94 2.54 -3.56
N ALA A 16 8.88 2.79 -2.64
CA ALA A 16 10.28 2.44 -2.84
C ALA A 16 10.48 0.93 -3.00
N ALA A 17 9.88 0.12 -2.13
CA ALA A 17 9.98 -1.34 -2.16
C ALA A 17 9.41 -1.93 -3.45
N VAL A 18 8.21 -1.51 -3.85
CA VAL A 18 7.57 -1.91 -5.11
C VAL A 18 8.38 -1.43 -6.31
N GLY A 19 9.03 -0.28 -6.20
CA GLY A 19 9.97 0.26 -7.19
C GLY A 19 11.12 -0.69 -7.53
N THR A 20 11.50 -1.57 -6.59
CA THR A 20 12.59 -2.54 -6.76
C THR A 20 12.15 -3.91 -7.29
N LEU A 21 10.85 -4.13 -7.49
CA LEU A 21 10.38 -5.38 -8.07
C LEU A 21 10.77 -5.46 -9.56
N PRO A 22 11.09 -6.66 -10.09
CA PRO A 22 11.47 -6.82 -11.48
C PRO A 22 10.33 -6.40 -12.41
N THR A 23 10.59 -5.55 -13.39
CA THR A 23 9.62 -5.29 -14.46
C THR A 23 9.61 -6.52 -15.38
N ALA A 24 8.59 -7.36 -15.27
CA ALA A 24 8.43 -8.49 -16.17
C ALA A 24 8.33 -8.00 -17.63
N VAL A 25 9.09 -8.65 -18.50
CA VAL A 25 9.13 -8.36 -19.94
C VAL A 25 7.85 -8.91 -20.59
N GLU A 26 7.12 -8.00 -21.23
CA GLU A 26 5.88 -8.11 -22.01
C GLU A 26 5.37 -9.53 -22.36
N GLU A 27 4.29 -9.97 -21.68
CA GLU A 27 3.26 -10.81 -22.29
C GLU A 27 2.06 -9.92 -22.69
N PRO A 28 1.59 -9.95 -23.95
CA PRO A 28 0.73 -8.91 -24.52
C PRO A 28 -0.76 -8.97 -24.11
N ALA A 29 -1.15 -9.77 -23.12
CA ALA A 29 -2.56 -10.00 -22.77
C ALA A 29 -2.97 -9.50 -21.37
N ARG A 30 -2.02 -9.18 -20.49
CA ARG A 30 -2.30 -8.70 -19.13
C ARG A 30 -1.13 -7.84 -18.63
N PRO A 31 -1.36 -6.70 -17.95
CA PRO A 31 -0.27 -6.03 -17.26
C PRO A 31 0.39 -7.04 -16.31
N PRO A 32 1.73 -7.13 -16.28
CA PRO A 32 2.41 -8.03 -15.37
C PRO A 32 1.95 -7.72 -13.95
N ALA A 33 1.75 -8.74 -13.12
CA ALA A 33 1.18 -8.57 -11.79
C ALA A 33 2.02 -7.61 -10.91
N THR A 34 3.32 -7.47 -11.19
CA THR A 34 4.19 -6.42 -10.66
C THR A 34 3.76 -4.98 -11.01
N GLN A 35 3.27 -4.73 -12.23
CA GLN A 35 2.75 -3.42 -12.65
C GLN A 35 1.43 -3.11 -11.94
N MET A 36 0.58 -4.12 -11.72
CA MET A 36 -0.65 -3.95 -10.94
C MET A 36 -0.33 -3.57 -9.49
N VAL A 37 0.68 -4.20 -8.87
CA VAL A 37 1.16 -3.84 -7.53
C VAL A 37 1.62 -2.38 -7.49
N ARG A 38 2.43 -1.94 -8.47
CA ARG A 38 2.89 -0.54 -8.56
C ARG A 38 1.74 0.45 -8.69
N GLN A 39 0.80 0.18 -9.60
CA GLN A 39 -0.34 1.06 -9.82
C GLN A 39 -1.25 1.13 -8.58
N SER A 40 -1.47 0.00 -7.92
CA SER A 40 -2.24 -0.05 -6.67
C SER A 40 -1.57 0.69 -5.51
N ALA A 41 -0.23 0.66 -5.42
CA ALA A 41 0.52 1.40 -4.41
C ALA A 41 0.42 2.91 -4.61
N GLU A 42 0.54 3.37 -5.87
CA GLU A 42 0.36 4.79 -6.23
C GLU A 42 -1.08 5.28 -6.02
N GLU A 43 -2.08 4.42 -6.25
CA GLU A 43 -3.47 4.72 -5.95
C GLU A 43 -3.74 4.81 -4.44
N ALA A 44 -3.18 3.88 -3.66
CA ALA A 44 -3.30 3.89 -2.21
C ALA A 44 -2.61 5.12 -1.58
N ASP A 45 -1.44 5.51 -2.07
CA ASP A 45 -0.73 6.71 -1.60
C ASP A 45 -1.55 7.98 -1.87
N ARG A 46 -2.12 8.10 -3.07
CA ARG A 46 -3.00 9.23 -3.42
C ARG A 46 -4.25 9.26 -2.55
N ALA A 47 -4.88 8.11 -2.32
CA ALA A 47 -6.06 8.01 -1.46
C ALA A 47 -5.73 8.36 0.00
N ALA A 48 -4.55 7.99 0.50
CA ALA A 48 -4.10 8.37 1.83
C ALA A 48 -3.91 9.88 1.95
N ALA A 49 -3.33 10.52 0.93
CA ALA A 49 -3.21 11.97 0.88
C ALA A 49 -4.55 12.70 0.84
N ASP A 50 -5.51 12.20 0.05
CA ASP A 50 -6.83 12.79 -0.05
C ASP A 50 -7.65 12.56 1.24
N CYS A 51 -7.46 11.42 1.91
CA CYS A 51 -8.03 11.12 3.23
C CYS A 51 -7.48 12.07 4.30
N TRP A 52 -6.15 12.26 4.34
CA TRP A 52 -5.50 13.20 5.26
C TRP A 52 -6.04 14.63 5.12
N LEU A 53 -6.17 15.11 3.88
CA LEU A 53 -6.76 16.43 3.62
C LEU A 53 -8.21 16.50 4.10
N GLY A 54 -8.99 15.44 3.93
CA GLY A 54 -10.35 15.33 4.46
C GLY A 54 -10.40 15.44 5.98
N LEU A 55 -9.51 14.74 6.68
CA LEU A 55 -9.37 14.80 8.15
C LEU A 55 -9.01 16.20 8.62
N LEU A 56 -8.00 16.83 8.02
CA LEU A 56 -7.60 18.20 8.37
C LEU A 56 -8.68 19.25 8.10
N ALA A 57 -9.49 19.04 7.05
CA ALA A 57 -10.61 19.92 6.73
C ALA A 57 -11.87 19.63 7.55
N GLY A 58 -11.88 18.60 8.40
CA GLY A 58 -13.06 18.14 9.15
C GLY A 58 -14.21 17.69 8.22
N CYS A 59 -13.90 17.31 6.98
CA CYS A 59 -14.88 16.95 5.97
C CYS A 59 -15.03 15.43 5.88
N ASP A 60 -16.26 14.93 5.95
CA ASP A 60 -16.55 13.52 5.71
C ASP A 60 -16.59 13.24 4.19
N SER A 61 -15.41 13.27 3.58
CA SER A 61 -15.24 13.17 2.13
C SER A 61 -15.35 11.71 1.66
N PRO A 62 -15.81 11.45 0.42
CA PRO A 62 -15.79 10.11 -0.15
C PRO A 62 -14.36 9.52 -0.23
N ALA A 63 -13.32 10.36 -0.24
CA ALA A 63 -11.93 9.91 -0.20
C ALA A 63 -11.58 9.19 1.13
N ARG A 64 -12.19 9.61 2.25
CA ARG A 64 -12.07 8.94 3.56
C ARG A 64 -12.57 7.50 3.50
N ARG A 65 -13.63 7.26 2.70
CA ARG A 65 -14.24 5.93 2.50
C ARG A 65 -13.49 5.08 1.45
N ASP A 66 -12.84 5.70 0.47
CA ASP A 66 -12.11 5.00 -0.59
C ASP A 66 -10.78 4.41 -0.10
N LEU A 67 -10.13 5.04 0.90
CA LEU A 67 -8.81 4.64 1.38
C LEU A 67 -8.73 3.15 1.75
N ILE A 68 -9.64 2.66 2.60
CA ILE A 68 -9.62 1.26 3.04
C ILE A 68 -9.82 0.30 1.86
N GLY A 69 -10.63 0.68 0.87
CA GLY A 69 -10.77 -0.05 -0.37
C GLY A 69 -9.44 -0.15 -1.13
N ARG A 70 -8.72 0.97 -1.28
CA ARG A 70 -7.42 1.02 -1.98
C ARG A 70 -6.33 0.22 -1.27
N LEU A 71 -6.27 0.28 0.06
CA LEU A 71 -5.31 -0.52 0.84
C LEU A 71 -5.56 -2.02 0.70
N ARG A 72 -6.83 -2.44 0.60
CA ARG A 72 -7.20 -3.84 0.33
C ARG A 72 -6.84 -4.26 -1.10
N VAL A 73 -7.07 -3.40 -2.09
CA VAL A 73 -6.67 -3.68 -3.49
C VAL A 73 -5.15 -3.85 -3.61
N LEU A 74 -4.36 -3.01 -2.93
CA LEU A 74 -2.91 -3.16 -2.85
C LEU A 74 -2.51 -4.49 -2.22
N PHE A 75 -3.15 -4.86 -1.12
CA PHE A 75 -2.91 -6.14 -0.45
C PHE A 75 -3.25 -7.34 -1.35
N ASP A 76 -4.36 -7.30 -2.07
CA ASP A 76 -4.77 -8.36 -2.99
C ASP A 76 -3.84 -8.47 -4.21
N ALA A 77 -3.32 -7.34 -4.70
CA ALA A 77 -2.32 -7.31 -5.76
C ALA A 77 -1.02 -7.98 -5.30
N LEU A 78 -0.54 -7.67 -4.09
CA LEU A 78 0.64 -8.31 -3.49
C LEU A 78 0.44 -9.82 -3.28
N SER A 79 -0.75 -10.20 -2.81
CA SER A 79 -1.13 -11.60 -2.63
C SER A 79 -1.12 -12.38 -3.95
N SER A 80 -1.49 -11.72 -5.04
CA SER A 80 -1.54 -12.32 -6.38
C SER A 80 -0.14 -12.52 -6.96
N GLU A 81 0.77 -11.56 -6.73
CA GLU A 81 2.17 -11.64 -7.16
C GLU A 81 2.96 -12.70 -6.37
N ALA A 82 2.69 -12.83 -5.08
CA ALA A 82 3.39 -13.77 -4.19
C ALA A 82 3.07 -15.25 -4.42
N GLY A 83 2.08 -15.56 -5.26
CA GLY A 83 1.49 -16.90 -5.34
C GLY A 83 0.59 -17.18 -4.14
N ARG A 84 -0.62 -17.72 -4.42
CA ARG A 84 -1.69 -17.86 -3.42
C ARG A 84 -1.35 -18.76 -2.24
N ASP A 85 -0.35 -19.64 -2.36
CA ASP A 85 -0.03 -20.63 -1.33
C ASP A 85 1.02 -20.13 -0.32
N HIS A 86 2.01 -19.36 -0.75
CA HIS A 86 3.02 -18.79 0.16
C HIS A 86 2.45 -17.63 0.99
N TRP A 87 1.68 -16.74 0.35
CA TRP A 87 1.17 -15.55 1.01
C TRP A 87 0.06 -15.86 2.02
N ARG A 88 -0.75 -16.89 1.74
CA ARG A 88 -1.95 -17.23 2.52
C ARG A 88 -1.62 -17.68 3.95
N ASP A 89 -0.46 -18.29 4.17
CA ASP A 89 0.02 -18.73 5.49
C ASP A 89 1.08 -17.80 6.11
N SER A 90 1.40 -16.69 5.44
CA SER A 90 2.43 -15.77 5.92
C SER A 90 1.93 -14.91 7.09
N ALA A 91 2.76 -14.77 8.13
CA ALA A 91 2.52 -13.80 9.21
C ALA A 91 2.38 -12.35 8.68
N HIS A 92 2.90 -12.08 7.48
CA HIS A 92 2.76 -10.79 6.79
C HIS A 92 1.31 -10.48 6.45
N ARG A 93 0.51 -11.45 5.99
CA ARG A 93 -0.91 -11.23 5.71
C ARG A 93 -1.67 -10.77 6.95
N LEU A 94 -1.46 -11.42 8.10
CA LEU A 94 -2.16 -11.06 9.32
C LEU A 94 -1.76 -9.64 9.78
N ARG A 95 -0.46 -9.32 9.71
CA ARG A 95 0.05 -8.00 10.08
C ARG A 95 -0.48 -6.89 9.16
N VAL A 96 -0.54 -7.11 7.84
CA VAL A 96 -1.09 -6.11 6.91
C VAL A 96 -2.60 -5.94 7.13
N ALA A 97 -3.33 -7.02 7.39
CA ALA A 97 -4.77 -6.92 7.72
C ALA A 97 -5.00 -6.15 9.03
N GLU A 98 -4.20 -6.41 10.06
CA GLU A 98 -4.25 -5.69 11.33
C GLU A 98 -3.89 -4.20 11.16
N ALA A 99 -2.84 -3.90 10.39
CA ALA A 99 -2.46 -2.53 10.07
C ALA A 99 -3.56 -1.81 9.26
N THR A 100 -4.22 -2.51 8.32
CA THR A 100 -5.35 -1.95 7.56
C THR A 100 -6.53 -1.64 8.48
N SER A 101 -6.82 -2.51 9.47
CA SER A 101 -7.87 -2.27 10.46
C SER A 101 -7.57 -1.03 11.29
N ARG A 102 -6.35 -0.90 11.81
CA ARG A 102 -5.92 0.29 12.57
C ARG A 102 -6.06 1.58 11.79
N VAL A 103 -5.74 1.57 10.48
CA VAL A 103 -5.99 2.74 9.62
C VAL A 103 -7.48 3.02 9.53
N GLY A 104 -8.33 2.00 9.41
CA GLY A 104 -9.79 2.16 9.42
C GLY A 104 -10.31 2.78 10.71
N ASP A 105 -9.87 2.28 11.85
CA ASP A 105 -10.27 2.77 13.17
C ASP A 105 -9.87 4.27 13.33
N ALA A 106 -8.61 4.60 13.05
CA ALA A 106 -8.13 5.99 13.09
C ALA A 106 -8.84 6.90 12.09
N VAL A 107 -9.16 6.37 10.91
CA VAL A 107 -9.97 7.08 9.92
C VAL A 107 -11.33 7.38 10.50
N ASP A 108 -12.04 6.41 11.08
CA ASP A 108 -13.40 6.55 11.60
C ASP A 108 -13.49 7.48 12.82
N GLU A 109 -12.50 7.42 13.71
CA GLU A 109 -12.36 8.31 14.87
C GLU A 109 -12.04 9.76 14.47
N GLY A 110 -11.48 9.95 13.27
CA GLY A 110 -11.22 11.27 12.70
C GLY A 110 -10.00 11.97 13.30
N ASP A 111 -9.15 11.24 14.04
CA ASP A 111 -7.93 11.76 14.61
C ASP A 111 -6.78 11.70 13.59
N GLY A 112 -6.29 12.88 13.19
CA GLY A 112 -5.16 12.96 12.29
C GLY A 112 -3.85 12.40 12.87
N ALA A 113 -3.61 12.53 14.17
CA ALA A 113 -2.40 12.00 14.79
C ALA A 113 -2.40 10.47 14.74
N GLU A 114 -3.51 9.84 15.12
CA GLU A 114 -3.66 8.38 15.04
C GLU A 114 -3.63 7.89 13.59
N PHE A 115 -4.22 8.64 12.66
CA PHE A 115 -4.14 8.34 11.24
C PHE A 115 -2.69 8.31 10.74
N ALA A 116 -1.90 9.33 11.09
CA ALA A 116 -0.51 9.43 10.67
C ALA A 116 0.34 8.28 11.25
N GLU A 117 0.09 7.88 12.49
CA GLU A 117 0.75 6.73 13.11
C GLU A 117 0.34 5.42 12.42
N ALA A 118 -0.97 5.21 12.24
CA ALA A 118 -1.51 4.01 11.64
C ALA A 118 -1.01 3.82 10.20
N ILE A 119 -0.96 4.89 9.40
CA ILE A 119 -0.51 4.79 8.01
C ILE A 119 1.01 4.60 7.90
N ASN A 120 1.79 5.17 8.82
CA ASN A 120 3.23 4.92 8.88
C ASN A 120 3.53 3.44 9.27
N ASN A 121 2.77 2.88 10.22
CA ASN A 121 2.87 1.46 10.56
C ASN A 121 2.45 0.56 9.38
N TYR A 122 1.37 0.93 8.69
CA TYR A 122 0.94 0.24 7.47
C TYR A 122 2.05 0.26 6.40
N ASP A 123 2.64 1.42 6.11
CA ASP A 123 3.71 1.56 5.12
C ASP A 123 4.91 0.67 5.44
N GLN A 124 5.38 0.66 6.69
CA GLN A 124 6.46 -0.21 7.13
C GLN A 124 6.12 -1.70 6.98
N THR A 125 4.91 -2.08 7.36
CA THR A 125 4.46 -3.47 7.31
C THR A 125 4.37 -3.98 5.88
N VAL A 126 3.81 -3.18 4.98
CA VAL A 126 3.68 -3.52 3.56
C VAL A 126 5.04 -3.51 2.87
N ALA A 127 5.88 -2.49 3.08
CA ALA A 127 7.22 -2.44 2.53
C ALA A 127 8.06 -3.66 2.92
N THR A 128 7.97 -4.08 4.19
CA THR A 128 8.63 -5.30 4.67
C THR A 128 8.13 -6.54 3.92
N ALA A 129 6.81 -6.66 3.75
CA ALA A 129 6.22 -7.78 3.02
C ALA A 129 6.65 -7.82 1.54
N VAL A 130 6.74 -6.66 0.89
CA VAL A 130 7.24 -6.53 -0.50
C VAL A 130 8.71 -6.95 -0.60
N VAL A 131 9.56 -6.55 0.35
CA VAL A 131 10.97 -6.95 0.37
C VAL A 131 11.11 -8.46 0.59
N SER A 132 10.33 -9.04 1.50
CA SER A 132 10.29 -10.49 1.73
C SER A 132 9.87 -11.25 0.47
N LEU A 133 8.83 -10.75 -0.23
CA LEU A 133 8.40 -11.28 -1.52
C LEU A 133 9.52 -11.24 -2.56
N ARG A 134 10.23 -10.11 -2.69
CA ARG A 134 11.33 -9.96 -3.64
C ARG A 134 12.46 -10.97 -3.39
N ILE A 135 12.84 -11.18 -2.12
CA ILE A 135 13.88 -12.16 -1.74
C ILE A 135 13.44 -13.57 -2.15
N HIS A 136 12.17 -13.89 -1.95
CA HIS A 136 11.62 -15.19 -2.32
C HIS A 136 11.58 -15.41 -3.84
N LEU A 137 11.13 -14.41 -4.61
CA LEU A 137 11.13 -14.46 -6.07
C LEU A 137 12.55 -14.64 -6.64
N GLY A 138 13.55 -13.94 -6.08
CA GLY A 138 14.95 -14.11 -6.47
C GLY A 138 15.56 -15.46 -6.05
N SER A 139 14.99 -16.13 -5.04
CA SER A 139 15.43 -17.45 -4.58
C SER A 139 14.79 -18.60 -5.38
N SER A 140 13.60 -18.39 -5.96
CA SER A 140 12.93 -19.40 -6.81
C SER A 140 13.50 -19.48 -8.24
N THR A 141 14.44 -18.60 -8.59
CA THR A 141 15.10 -18.55 -9.91
C THR A 141 16.48 -19.22 -9.93
N VAL A 142 16.85 -20.04 -8.92
CA VAL A 142 18.13 -20.78 -8.85
C VAL A 142 17.90 -22.28 -8.89
#